data_AF-A0A0W0ZYP5-F1
#
_entry.id   AF-A0A0W0ZYP5-F1
#
_cell.length_a   1.000
_cell.length_b   1.000
_cell.length_c   1.000
_cell.angle_alpha   90.00
_cell.angle_beta   90.00
_cell.angle_gamma   90.00
#
_symmetry.space_group_name_H-M   'P 1'
#
loop_
_entity.id
_entity.type
_entity.pdbx_description
1 polymer ?
#
loop_
_entity_poly.entity_id
_entity_poly.type
_entity_poly.pdbx_seq_one_letter_code
_entity_poly.pdbx_strand_id
1 'polypeptide(L)'
;MVDLTLLSDLQQLEVVVTFYCQGKAQYLAEKTPFNFVSITNIYNSIKLLPMDNEKIELMERFHENVCKKIVEFHPKLYIFINFTNEINEYRPLLEQLNALKKQASELYEHYFDIEKPHFDWEGLRQLHIQIYNLENTSDKIQLMQLFEYGVLATITQIEPKAYSGLTFHSELAAGEEPPTLDHQSISSHQIR
;
A
#
# COMPACT_ATOMS: atom_id res chain seq x y z
N MET A 1 -14.23 -13.73 -14.00
CA MET A 1 -15.71 -13.71 -13.89
C MET A 1 -16.22 -15.09 -14.21
N VAL A 2 -16.49 -15.85 -13.16
CA VAL A 2 -16.97 -17.23 -13.22
C VAL A 2 -18.37 -17.31 -13.83
N ASP A 3 -18.57 -18.31 -14.69
CA ASP A 3 -19.87 -18.61 -15.29
C ASP A 3 -20.88 -19.06 -14.22
N LEU A 4 -22.06 -18.43 -14.19
CA LEU A 4 -23.15 -18.76 -13.28
C LEU A 4 -23.63 -20.21 -13.46
N THR A 5 -23.54 -20.75 -14.68
CA THR A 5 -23.90 -22.14 -14.96
C THR A 5 -22.94 -23.10 -14.26
N LEU A 6 -21.63 -22.83 -14.30
CA LEU A 6 -20.63 -23.63 -13.60
C LEU A 6 -20.85 -23.64 -12.08
N LEU A 7 -21.21 -22.48 -11.51
CA LEU A 7 -21.51 -22.38 -10.07
C LEU A 7 -22.75 -23.20 -9.69
N SER A 8 -23.81 -23.11 -10.49
CA SER A 8 -25.02 -23.91 -10.30
C SER A 8 -24.73 -25.41 -10.43
N ASP A 9 -24.00 -25.82 -11.46
CA ASP A 9 -23.64 -27.21 -11.71
C ASP A 9 -22.77 -27.78 -10.59
N LEU A 10 -21.78 -27.01 -10.13
CA LEU A 10 -20.96 -27.38 -8.97
C LEU A 10 -21.83 -27.56 -7.72
N GLN A 11 -22.73 -26.61 -7.44
CA GLN A 11 -23.61 -26.71 -6.28
C GLN A 11 -24.55 -27.93 -6.35
N GLN A 12 -25.10 -28.23 -7.53
CA GLN A 12 -25.89 -29.46 -7.73
C GLN A 12 -25.03 -30.71 -7.52
N LEU A 13 -23.79 -30.72 -8.02
CA LEU A 13 -22.88 -31.85 -7.82
C LEU A 13 -22.55 -32.07 -6.35
N GLU A 14 -22.32 -31.01 -5.58
CA GLU A 14 -22.04 -31.09 -4.13
C GLU A 14 -23.18 -31.76 -3.36
N VAL A 15 -24.43 -31.41 -3.71
CA VAL A 15 -25.64 -32.02 -3.13
C VAL A 15 -25.71 -33.50 -3.51
N VAL A 16 -25.53 -33.82 -4.79
CA VAL A 16 -25.66 -35.19 -5.30
C VAL A 16 -24.55 -36.10 -4.76
N VAL A 17 -23.31 -35.62 -4.64
CA VAL A 17 -22.20 -36.35 -3.99
C VAL A 17 -22.49 -36.60 -2.52
N THR A 18 -22.98 -35.59 -1.81
CA THR A 18 -23.32 -35.72 -0.39
C THR A 18 -24.37 -36.81 -0.19
N PHE A 19 -25.45 -36.77 -0.97
CA PHE A 19 -26.52 -37.76 -0.90
C PHE A 19 -26.02 -39.17 -1.27
N TYR A 20 -25.21 -39.29 -2.32
CA TYR A 20 -24.63 -40.56 -2.74
C TYR A 20 -23.72 -41.18 -1.66
N CYS A 21 -22.82 -40.39 -1.08
CA CYS A 21 -21.91 -40.87 -0.03
C CYS A 21 -22.68 -41.27 1.24
N GLN A 22 -23.72 -40.52 1.62
CA GLN A 22 -24.62 -40.90 2.73
C GLN A 22 -25.35 -42.22 2.44
N GLY A 23 -25.88 -42.40 1.23
CA GLY A 23 -26.52 -43.64 0.81
C GLY A 23 -25.56 -44.84 0.75
N LYS A 24 -24.27 -44.61 0.52
CA LYS A 24 -23.22 -45.65 0.58
C LYS A 24 -22.79 -46.00 1.99
N ALA A 25 -22.80 -45.03 2.91
CA ALA A 25 -22.47 -45.24 4.31
C ALA A 25 -23.57 -45.99 5.08
N GLN A 26 -24.83 -45.89 4.64
CA GLN A 26 -25.99 -46.49 5.31
C GLN A 26 -26.45 -47.79 4.63
N TYR A 27 -26.64 -48.85 5.41
CA TYR A 27 -26.98 -50.18 4.87
C TYR A 27 -28.41 -50.28 4.29
N LEU A 28 -29.35 -49.47 4.79
CA LEU A 28 -30.77 -49.50 4.43
C LEU A 28 -31.26 -48.25 3.68
N ALA A 29 -30.35 -47.37 3.26
CA ALA A 29 -30.71 -46.19 2.49
C ALA A 29 -31.01 -46.54 1.02
N GLU A 30 -31.92 -45.79 0.42
CA GLU A 30 -32.22 -45.91 -1.01
C GLU A 30 -30.98 -45.57 -1.83
N LYS A 31 -30.54 -46.52 -2.67
CA LYS A 31 -29.34 -46.33 -3.50
C LYS A 31 -29.71 -45.50 -4.71
N THR A 32 -29.38 -44.22 -4.67
CA THR A 32 -29.50 -43.33 -5.82
C THR A 32 -28.42 -43.62 -6.86
N PRO A 33 -28.78 -43.68 -8.16
CA PRO A 33 -27.80 -43.69 -9.22
C PRO A 33 -27.00 -42.38 -9.19
N PHE A 34 -25.68 -42.50 -9.33
CA PHE A 34 -24.77 -41.35 -9.33
C PHE A 34 -24.09 -41.21 -10.68
N ASN A 35 -24.16 -40.01 -11.26
CA ASN A 35 -23.55 -39.71 -12.55
C ASN A 35 -22.11 -39.22 -12.38
N PHE A 36 -21.13 -40.12 -12.54
CA PHE A 36 -19.72 -39.77 -12.45
C PHE A 36 -19.23 -38.82 -13.56
N VAL A 37 -19.93 -38.75 -14.70
CA VAL A 37 -19.57 -37.85 -15.81
C VAL A 37 -19.67 -36.39 -15.37
N SER A 38 -20.64 -36.05 -14.52
CA SER A 38 -20.81 -34.69 -13.99
C SER A 38 -19.59 -34.22 -13.21
N ILE A 39 -18.90 -35.11 -12.48
CA ILE A 39 -17.66 -34.77 -11.78
C ILE A 39 -16.59 -34.35 -12.79
N THR A 40 -16.37 -35.17 -13.83
CA THR A 40 -15.34 -34.91 -14.83
C THR A 40 -15.63 -33.64 -15.62
N ASN A 41 -16.90 -33.38 -15.95
CA ASN A 41 -17.30 -32.15 -16.65
C ASN A 41 -16.98 -30.91 -15.83
N ILE A 42 -17.42 -30.86 -14.56
CA ILE A 42 -17.18 -29.72 -13.68
C ILE A 42 -15.68 -29.53 -13.41
N TYR A 43 -14.95 -30.63 -13.17
CA TYR A 43 -13.50 -30.60 -13.02
C TYR A 43 -12.82 -29.97 -14.25
N ASN A 44 -13.17 -30.41 -15.46
CA ASN A 44 -12.61 -29.85 -16.69
C ASN A 44 -12.99 -28.38 -16.88
N SER A 45 -14.22 -27.99 -16.56
CA SER A 45 -14.67 -26.61 -16.63
C SER A 45 -13.85 -25.71 -15.70
N ILE A 46 -13.63 -26.11 -14.45
CA ILE A 46 -12.76 -25.37 -13.50
C ILE A 46 -11.32 -25.32 -14.03
N LYS A 47 -10.81 -26.44 -14.57
CA LYS A 47 -9.44 -26.52 -15.09
C LYS A 47 -9.17 -25.54 -16.22
N LEU A 48 -10.15 -25.29 -17.09
CA LEU A 48 -10.06 -24.38 -18.23
C LEU A 48 -10.17 -22.89 -17.87
N LEU A 49 -10.56 -22.55 -16.64
CA LEU A 49 -10.61 -21.15 -16.21
C LEU A 49 -9.21 -20.49 -16.20
N PRO A 50 -9.11 -19.17 -16.36
CA PRO A 50 -7.85 -18.45 -16.15
C PRO A 50 -7.36 -18.62 -14.71
N MET A 51 -6.04 -18.64 -14.49
CA MET A 51 -5.46 -18.79 -13.15
C MET A 51 -5.53 -17.46 -12.39
N ASP A 52 -6.53 -17.33 -11.54
CA ASP A 52 -6.79 -16.20 -10.66
C ASP A 52 -7.32 -16.68 -9.29
N ASN A 53 -7.60 -15.73 -8.39
CA ASN A 53 -8.15 -16.03 -7.07
C ASN A 53 -9.50 -16.76 -7.16
N GLU A 54 -10.37 -16.39 -8.11
CA GLU A 54 -11.69 -17.03 -8.28
C GLU A 54 -11.54 -18.52 -8.65
N LYS A 55 -10.60 -18.85 -9.54
CA LYS A 55 -10.31 -20.24 -9.93
C LYS A 55 -9.77 -21.04 -8.74
N ILE A 56 -8.86 -20.47 -7.94
CA ILE A 56 -8.32 -21.16 -6.76
C ILE A 56 -9.44 -21.47 -5.75
N GLU A 57 -10.32 -20.51 -5.48
CA GLU A 57 -11.48 -20.73 -4.60
C GLU A 57 -12.39 -21.86 -5.12
N LEU A 58 -12.63 -21.92 -6.44
CA LEU A 58 -13.39 -23.00 -7.06
C LEU A 58 -12.68 -24.37 -6.96
N MET A 59 -11.36 -24.39 -7.16
CA MET A 59 -10.55 -25.60 -7.01
C MET A 59 -10.61 -26.13 -5.57
N GLU A 60 -10.46 -25.26 -4.58
CA GLU A 60 -10.56 -25.58 -3.15
C GLU A 60 -11.96 -26.09 -2.80
N ARG A 61 -13.01 -25.38 -3.24
CA ARG A 61 -14.41 -25.77 -3.02
C ARG A 61 -14.71 -27.14 -3.62
N PHE A 62 -14.30 -27.39 -4.87
CA PHE A 62 -14.47 -28.70 -5.51
C PHE A 62 -13.70 -29.79 -4.76
N HIS A 63 -12.47 -29.51 -4.34
CA HIS A 63 -11.66 -30.48 -3.60
C HIS A 63 -12.33 -30.89 -2.29
N GLU A 64 -12.80 -29.93 -1.50
CA GLU A 64 -13.40 -30.18 -0.19
C GLU A 64 -14.80 -30.83 -0.29
N ASN A 65 -15.67 -30.30 -1.14
CA ASN A 65 -17.07 -30.69 -1.12
C ASN A 65 -17.37 -31.90 -2.02
N VAL A 66 -16.53 -32.16 -3.03
CA VAL A 66 -16.73 -33.23 -4.02
C VAL A 66 -15.63 -34.27 -3.92
N CYS A 67 -14.37 -33.87 -4.12
CA CYS A 67 -13.26 -34.82 -4.28
C CYS A 67 -13.01 -35.63 -3.01
N LYS A 68 -12.84 -35.00 -1.85
CA LYS A 68 -12.57 -35.73 -0.58
C LYS A 68 -13.67 -36.75 -0.28
N LYS A 69 -14.94 -36.33 -0.38
CA LYS A 69 -16.09 -37.20 -0.08
C LYS A 69 -16.19 -38.40 -1.03
N ILE A 70 -16.00 -38.19 -2.33
CA ILE A 70 -16.15 -39.28 -3.30
C ILE A 70 -14.98 -40.26 -3.24
N VAL A 71 -13.77 -39.78 -2.93
CA VAL A 71 -12.54 -40.58 -2.87
C VAL A 71 -12.51 -41.55 -1.70
N GLU A 72 -13.20 -41.25 -0.59
CA GLU A 72 -13.40 -42.19 0.51
C GLU A 72 -14.03 -43.51 0.04
N PHE A 73 -14.94 -43.45 -0.94
CA PHE A 73 -15.61 -44.64 -1.50
C PHE A 73 -15.02 -45.08 -2.85
N HIS A 74 -14.38 -44.17 -3.59
CA HIS A 74 -13.85 -44.38 -4.94
C HIS A 74 -12.42 -43.83 -5.06
N PRO A 75 -11.43 -44.44 -4.38
CA PRO A 75 -10.09 -43.86 -4.24
C PRO A 75 -9.36 -43.66 -5.57
N LYS A 76 -9.66 -44.48 -6.58
CA LYS A 76 -9.08 -44.38 -7.92
C LYS A 76 -9.42 -43.05 -8.61
N LEU A 77 -10.54 -42.41 -8.25
CA LEU A 77 -10.92 -41.12 -8.84
C LEU A 77 -9.93 -40.02 -8.48
N TYR A 78 -9.29 -40.08 -7.31
CA TYR A 78 -8.32 -39.07 -6.87
C TYR A 78 -7.19 -38.84 -7.88
N ILE A 79 -6.81 -39.87 -8.65
CA ILE A 79 -5.75 -39.77 -9.67
C ILE A 79 -6.18 -38.87 -10.85
N PHE A 80 -7.49 -38.74 -11.09
CA PHE A 80 -8.03 -38.06 -12.28
C PHE A 80 -8.66 -36.69 -11.98
N ILE A 81 -9.19 -36.49 -10.77
CA ILE A 81 -10.01 -35.32 -10.40
C ILE A 81 -9.44 -34.62 -9.17
N ASN A 82 -8.18 -34.22 -9.22
CA ASN A 82 -7.50 -33.59 -8.10
C ASN A 82 -6.79 -32.28 -8.51
N PHE A 83 -6.94 -31.25 -7.67
CA PHE A 83 -6.29 -29.95 -7.80
C PHE A 83 -5.25 -29.68 -6.69
N THR A 84 -4.95 -30.64 -5.81
CA THR A 84 -4.07 -30.41 -4.65
C THR A 84 -2.73 -29.79 -5.02
N ASN A 85 -2.09 -30.25 -6.10
CA ASN A 85 -0.79 -29.74 -6.51
C ASN A 85 -0.93 -28.31 -7.02
N GLU A 86 -1.92 -28.05 -7.88
CA GLU A 86 -2.21 -26.73 -8.42
C GLU A 86 -2.54 -25.72 -7.32
N ILE A 87 -3.39 -26.08 -6.36
CA ILE A 87 -3.74 -25.20 -5.23
C ILE A 87 -2.49 -24.86 -4.42
N ASN A 88 -1.68 -25.87 -4.07
CA ASN A 88 -0.47 -25.68 -3.26
C ASN A 88 0.60 -24.85 -3.98
N GLU A 89 0.69 -24.97 -5.31
CA GLU A 89 1.64 -24.22 -6.11
C GLU A 89 1.21 -22.78 -6.34
N TYR A 90 -0.04 -22.55 -6.78
CA TYR A 90 -0.48 -21.25 -7.26
C TYR A 90 -1.05 -20.32 -6.18
N ARG A 91 -1.66 -20.86 -5.12
CA ARG A 91 -2.18 -20.03 -4.02
C ARG A 91 -1.11 -19.12 -3.39
N PRO A 92 0.06 -19.62 -2.96
CA PRO A 92 1.07 -18.74 -2.37
C PRO A 92 1.63 -17.73 -3.38
N LEU A 93 1.70 -18.08 -4.67
CA LEU A 93 2.16 -17.17 -5.71
C LEU A 93 1.18 -16.01 -5.93
N LEU A 94 -0.12 -16.29 -5.92
CA LEU A 94 -1.16 -15.26 -6.04
C LEU A 94 -1.21 -14.36 -4.79
N GLU A 95 -1.04 -14.92 -3.60
CA GLU A 95 -0.92 -14.13 -2.36
C GLU A 95 0.28 -13.17 -2.42
N GLN A 96 1.44 -13.65 -2.86
CA GLN A 96 2.64 -12.83 -3.05
C GLN A 96 2.42 -11.74 -4.12
N LEU A 97 1.79 -12.07 -5.24
CA LEU A 97 1.46 -11.11 -6.29
C LEU A 97 0.53 -10.01 -5.76
N ASN A 98 -0.51 -10.38 -5.01
CA ASN A 98 -1.46 -9.43 -4.43
C ASN A 98 -0.78 -8.52 -3.39
N ALA A 99 0.10 -9.08 -2.56
CA ALA A 99 0.91 -8.30 -1.62
C ALA A 99 1.83 -7.30 -2.34
N LEU A 100 2.51 -7.74 -3.41
CA LEU A 100 3.37 -6.88 -4.20
C LEU A 100 2.59 -5.76 -4.90
N LYS A 101 1.42 -6.08 -5.45
CA LYS A 101 0.51 -5.10 -6.06
C LYS A 101 0.09 -4.03 -5.06
N LYS A 102 -0.22 -4.44 -3.82
CA LYS A 102 -0.56 -3.52 -2.74
C LYS A 102 0.62 -2.61 -2.38
N GLN A 103 1.80 -3.17 -2.16
CA GLN A 103 3.01 -2.39 -1.87
C GLN A 103 3.35 -1.39 -2.98
N ALA A 104 3.22 -1.81 -4.24
CA ALA A 104 3.44 -0.92 -5.38
C ALA A 104 2.42 0.23 -5.42
N SER A 105 1.17 -0.04 -5.06
CA SER A 105 0.12 0.98 -4.99
C SER A 105 0.39 1.96 -3.84
N GLU A 106 0.73 1.46 -2.66
CA GLU A 106 1.10 2.28 -1.49
C GLU A 106 2.31 3.17 -1.78
N LEU A 107 3.34 2.63 -2.45
CA LEU A 107 4.49 3.43 -2.88
C LEU A 107 4.10 4.49 -3.90
N TYR A 108 3.28 4.12 -4.90
CA TYR A 108 2.81 5.07 -5.90
C TYR A 108 2.05 6.23 -5.25
N GLU A 109 1.10 5.92 -4.36
CA GLU A 109 0.36 6.92 -3.59
C GLU A 109 1.30 7.76 -2.74
N HIS A 110 2.27 7.17 -2.03
CA HIS A 110 3.20 7.92 -1.19
C HIS A 110 4.07 8.93 -1.95
N TYR A 111 4.55 8.56 -3.14
CA TYR A 111 5.46 9.40 -3.93
C TYR A 111 4.74 10.38 -4.83
N PHE A 112 3.61 9.98 -5.39
CA PHE A 112 2.85 10.75 -6.37
C PHE A 112 1.54 11.31 -5.80
N ASP A 113 1.43 11.34 -4.48
CA ASP A 113 0.26 11.83 -3.75
C ASP A 113 -0.20 13.19 -4.28
N ILE A 114 -1.35 13.20 -4.95
CA ILE A 114 -1.98 14.42 -5.49
C ILE A 114 -2.52 15.28 -4.33
N GLU A 115 -2.67 14.70 -3.13
CA GLU A 115 -3.24 15.34 -1.94
C GLU A 115 -2.18 15.85 -0.94
N LYS A 116 -0.87 15.71 -1.22
CA LYS A 116 0.15 16.34 -0.37
C LYS A 116 -0.12 17.85 -0.32
N PRO A 117 -0.20 18.46 0.88
CA PRO A 117 -0.39 19.90 0.98
C PRO A 117 0.76 20.59 0.26
N HIS A 118 0.43 21.34 -0.79
CA HIS A 118 1.40 22.15 -1.50
C HIS A 118 1.87 23.24 -0.54
N PHE A 119 3.19 23.36 -0.36
CA PHE A 119 3.74 24.46 0.41
C PHE A 119 3.42 25.78 -0.30
N ASP A 120 2.76 26.70 0.40
CA ASP A 120 2.33 27.98 -0.18
C ASP A 120 3.52 28.95 -0.32
N TRP A 121 4.25 28.78 -1.42
CA TRP A 121 5.38 29.63 -1.77
C TRP A 121 4.97 31.09 -2.02
N GLU A 122 3.75 31.33 -2.50
CA GLU A 122 3.28 32.69 -2.74
C GLU A 122 2.93 33.36 -1.41
N GLY A 123 2.21 32.69 -0.52
CA GLY A 123 1.94 33.18 0.83
C GLY A 123 3.21 33.53 1.60
N LEU A 124 4.26 32.71 1.48
CA LEU A 124 5.56 33.00 2.08
C LEU A 124 6.19 34.29 1.50
N ARG A 125 6.17 34.47 0.17
CA ARG A 125 6.65 35.69 -0.48
C ARG A 125 5.86 36.92 -0.06
N GLN A 126 4.54 36.79 0.03
CA GLN A 126 3.66 37.87 0.47
C GLN A 126 3.96 38.26 1.92
N LEU A 127 4.18 37.28 2.80
CA LEU A 127 4.54 37.54 4.20
C LEU A 127 5.89 38.27 4.30
N HIS A 128 6.89 37.88 3.50
CA HIS A 128 8.17 38.60 3.41
C HIS A 128 7.97 40.07 2.96
N ILE A 129 7.19 40.30 1.89
CA ILE A 129 6.89 41.66 1.40
C ILE A 129 6.15 42.49 2.47
N GLN A 130 5.20 41.88 3.18
CA GLN A 130 4.46 42.56 4.26
C GLN A 130 5.39 43.00 5.38
N ILE A 131 6.29 42.12 5.85
CA ILE A 131 7.29 42.45 6.87
C ILE A 131 8.22 43.57 6.36
N TYR A 132 8.68 43.48 5.12
CA TYR A 132 9.55 44.50 4.52
C TYR A 132 8.91 45.89 4.49
N ASN A 133 7.63 45.95 4.15
CA ASN A 133 6.88 47.19 3.98
C ASN A 133 6.36 47.81 5.29
N LEU A 134 6.56 47.16 6.45
CA LEU A 134 6.22 47.76 7.74
C LEU A 134 7.03 49.05 7.95
N GLU A 135 6.43 50.02 8.64
CA GLU A 135 7.15 51.19 9.13
C GLU A 135 8.31 50.76 10.02
N ASN A 136 9.39 51.53 10.02
CA ASN A 136 10.64 51.11 10.65
C ASN A 136 10.55 51.20 12.18
N THR A 137 10.02 50.14 12.79
CA THR A 137 9.77 49.99 14.23
C THR A 137 10.58 48.83 14.80
N SER A 138 10.69 48.78 16.13
CA SER A 138 11.27 47.63 16.84
C SER A 138 10.56 46.31 16.48
N ASP A 139 9.25 46.37 16.27
CA ASP A 139 8.44 45.19 15.91
C ASP A 139 8.77 44.65 14.52
N LYS A 140 9.07 45.54 13.56
CA LYS A 140 9.54 45.15 12.23
C LYS A 140 10.84 44.36 12.29
N ILE A 141 11.81 44.82 13.07
CA ILE A 141 13.12 44.16 13.23
C ILE A 141 12.92 42.77 13.86
N GLN A 142 12.07 42.65 14.88
CA GLN A 142 11.76 41.37 15.50
C GLN A 142 11.08 40.40 14.51
N LEU A 143 10.16 40.88 13.69
CA LEU A 143 9.50 40.06 12.66
C LEU A 143 10.48 39.62 11.56
N MET A 144 11.41 40.48 11.14
CA MET A 144 12.48 40.11 10.20
C MET A 144 13.37 39.01 10.77
N GLN A 145 13.78 39.12 12.05
CA GLN A 145 14.58 38.09 12.72
C GLN A 145 13.81 36.77 12.87
N LEU A 146 12.53 36.82 13.27
CA LEU A 146 11.70 35.63 13.39
C LEU A 146 11.48 34.95 12.03
N PHE A 147 11.27 35.73 10.98
CA PHE A 147 11.16 35.20 9.63
C PHE A 147 12.47 34.56 9.17
N GLU A 148 13.61 35.23 9.35
CA GLU A 148 14.89 34.76 8.86
C GLU A 148 15.43 33.54 9.62
N TYR A 149 15.43 33.60 10.96
CA TYR A 149 15.96 32.52 11.79
C TYR A 149 14.96 31.41 12.07
N GLY A 150 13.66 31.71 12.03
CA GLY A 150 12.61 30.74 12.34
C GLY A 150 12.02 30.07 11.10
N VAL A 151 11.77 30.83 10.04
CA VAL A 151 11.06 30.33 8.84
C VAL A 151 12.05 30.03 7.72
N LEU A 152 12.88 31.00 7.34
CA LEU A 152 13.81 30.87 6.22
C LEU A 152 14.91 29.85 6.50
N ALA A 153 15.45 29.81 7.72
CA ALA A 153 16.45 28.80 8.13
C ALA A 153 15.93 27.36 8.00
N THR A 154 14.65 27.10 8.24
CA THR A 154 14.03 25.78 8.06
C THR A 154 13.76 25.49 6.59
N ILE A 155 13.21 26.46 5.85
CA ILE A 155 12.87 26.30 4.44
C ILE A 155 14.10 26.04 3.58
N THR A 156 15.23 26.67 3.92
CA THR A 156 16.49 26.53 3.18
C THR A 156 17.16 25.17 3.31
N GLN A 157 16.77 24.36 4.31
CA GLN A 157 17.16 22.94 4.38
C GLN A 157 16.49 22.10 3.28
N ILE A 158 15.33 22.55 2.78
CA ILE A 158 14.54 21.89 1.75
C ILE A 158 14.80 22.53 0.38
N GLU A 159 14.78 23.86 0.30
CA GLU A 159 15.03 24.63 -0.92
C GLU A 159 16.09 25.73 -0.67
N PRO A 160 17.38 25.43 -0.87
CA PRO A 160 18.47 26.38 -0.60
C PRO A 160 18.37 27.69 -1.42
N LYS A 161 17.71 27.65 -2.58
CA LYS A 161 17.50 28.81 -3.45
C LYS A 161 16.56 29.86 -2.86
N ALA A 162 15.71 29.48 -1.90
CA ALA A 162 14.82 30.42 -1.21
C ALA A 162 15.61 31.45 -0.38
N TYR A 163 16.80 31.08 0.12
CA TYR A 163 17.62 31.96 0.97
C TYR A 163 17.96 33.28 0.29
N SER A 164 18.43 33.20 -0.96
CA SER A 164 18.90 34.36 -1.71
C SER A 164 17.78 35.33 -2.11
N GLY A 165 16.51 34.91 -2.06
CA GLY A 165 15.37 35.69 -2.50
C GLY A 165 14.51 36.28 -1.39
N LEU A 166 14.68 35.81 -0.14
CA LEU A 166 13.79 36.09 0.98
C LEU A 166 14.52 36.44 2.28
N THR A 167 15.82 36.72 2.21
CA THR A 167 16.63 37.11 3.38
C THR A 167 16.46 38.60 3.68
N PHE A 168 16.48 38.95 4.98
CA PHE A 168 16.55 40.33 5.47
C PHE A 168 17.95 40.67 6.00
N HIS A 169 18.97 39.86 5.65
CA HIS A 169 20.30 39.95 6.25
C HIS A 169 20.94 41.33 6.07
N SER A 170 20.68 42.01 4.95
CA SER A 170 21.22 43.36 4.68
C SER A 170 20.53 44.43 5.51
N GLU A 171 19.22 44.29 5.72
CA GLU A 171 18.37 45.19 6.50
C GLU A 171 18.62 45.04 8.00
N LEU A 172 18.92 43.83 8.46
CA LEU A 172 19.30 43.54 9.84
C LEU A 172 20.74 43.96 10.13
N ALA A 173 21.66 43.84 9.18
CA ALA A 173 23.06 44.27 9.33
C ALA A 173 23.22 45.80 9.31
N ALA A 174 22.32 46.54 8.65
CA ALA A 174 22.34 48.01 8.59
C ALA A 174 21.96 48.70 9.91
N GLY A 175 21.55 47.95 10.94
CA GLY A 175 21.17 48.46 12.26
C GLY A 175 22.25 48.37 13.35
N GLU A 176 23.41 47.76 13.05
CA GLU A 176 24.53 47.65 14.00
C GLU A 176 25.68 48.60 13.61
N GLU A 177 25.62 49.88 14.02
CA GLU A 177 26.85 50.58 14.36
C GLU A 177 27.27 50.10 15.76
N PRO A 178 28.38 49.34 15.90
CA PRO A 178 28.86 48.92 17.21
C PRO A 178 29.36 50.15 17.98
N PRO A 179 29.09 50.26 19.30
CA PRO A 179 29.68 51.30 20.11
C PRO A 179 31.20 51.11 20.11
N THR A 180 31.92 52.14 19.67
CA THR A 180 33.37 52.23 19.79
C THR A 180 33.78 52.08 21.24
N LEU A 181 34.32 50.91 21.59
CA LEU A 181 35.03 50.70 22.84
C LEU A 181 36.46 51.23 22.67
N ASP A 182 36.76 52.25 23.48
CA ASP A 182 38.09 52.84 23.62
C ASP A 182 39.17 51.75 23.80
N HIS A 183 40.18 51.79 22.94
CA HIS A 183 41.39 51.02 23.08
C HIS A 183 42.17 51.48 24.34
N GLN A 184 42.00 50.75 25.45
CA GLN A 184 43.05 50.72 26.48
C GLN A 184 44.04 49.61 26.17
N SER A 185 45.18 50.05 25.64
CA SER A 185 46.42 49.31 25.47
C SER A 185 46.84 48.60 26.76
N ILE A 186 46.99 47.27 26.72
CA ILE A 186 47.84 46.56 27.67
C ILE A 186 48.93 45.83 26.90
N SER A 187 50.14 46.27 27.21
CA SER A 187 51.43 45.93 26.65
C SER A 187 51.77 44.45 26.75
N SER A 188 52.34 43.93 25.68
CA SER A 188 53.02 42.63 25.59
C SER A 188 54.32 42.60 26.40
N HIS A 189 54.56 41.48 27.10
CA HIS A 189 55.83 40.79 27.43
C HIS A 189 55.53 39.87 28.64
N GLN A 190 55.96 38.61 28.75
CA GLN A 190 57.19 38.00 28.27
C GLN A 190 57.07 36.46 28.36
N ILE A 191 57.75 35.78 27.43
CA ILE A 191 58.01 34.34 27.41
C ILE A 191 59.17 34.02 28.37
N ARG A 192 58.97 33.09 29.31
CA ARG A 192 59.80 31.89 29.50
C ARG A 192 59.21 30.96 30.56
#